data_AF-A0A816YIN1-F1
#
_entry.id   AF-A0A816YIN1-F1
#
_cell.length_a   1.000
_cell.length_b   1.000
_cell.length_c   1.000
_cell.angle_alpha   90.00
_cell.angle_beta   90.00
_cell.angle_gamma   90.00
#
_symmetry.space_group_name_H-M   'P 1'
#
loop_
_entity.id
_entity.type
_entity.pdbx_description
1 polymer ?
#
loop_
_entity_poly.entity_id
_entity_poly.type
_entity_poly.pdbx_seq_one_letter_code
_entity_poly.pdbx_strand_id
1 'polypeptide(L)'
;MKLDQLLDDFKKGTFFAPYTAALHRIEFQKRGLPHAHILLWFGDHSRTPSPEEIDKIISAELPDKQKDPEAYELVAKHMIHGPCGLDRPRSPCMENHVCAKKFPAHFLSLHQLISPGT
;
A
#
# COMPACT_ATOMS: atom_id res chain seq x y z
N MET A 1 -3.25 -16.09 10.17
CA MET A 1 -3.46 -14.63 10.35
C MET A 1 -4.11 -14.41 11.71
N LYS A 2 -3.62 -13.46 12.52
CA LYS A 2 -4.23 -13.11 13.83
C LYS A 2 -5.19 -11.91 13.64
N LEU A 3 -6.34 -12.15 13.02
CA LEU A 3 -7.25 -11.07 12.62
C LEU A 3 -7.83 -10.32 13.82
N ASP A 4 -8.29 -11.04 14.85
CA ASP A 4 -8.91 -10.42 16.02
C ASP A 4 -7.94 -9.48 16.74
N GLN A 5 -6.68 -9.91 16.91
CA GLN A 5 -5.64 -9.07 17.49
C GLN A 5 -5.39 -7.79 16.68
N LEU A 6 -5.39 -7.92 15.34
CA LEU A 6 -5.21 -6.77 14.46
C LEU A 6 -6.38 -5.79 14.56
N LEU A 7 -7.62 -6.29 14.64
CA LEU A 7 -8.81 -5.46 14.84
C LEU A 7 -8.79 -4.76 16.21
N ASP A 8 -8.36 -5.46 17.25
CA ASP A 8 -8.19 -4.87 18.59
C ASP A 8 -7.15 -3.74 18.58
N ASP A 9 -6.04 -3.92 17.87
CA ASP A 9 -5.01 -2.90 17.77
C ASP A 9 -5.46 -1.69 16.93
N PHE A 10 -6.27 -1.90 15.88
CA PHE A 10 -6.92 -0.81 15.16
C PHE A 10 -7.88 -0.03 16.05
N LYS A 11 -8.62 -0.72 16.93
CA LYS A 11 -9.61 -0.09 17.83
C LYS A 11 -8.96 0.75 18.93
N LYS A 12 -7.77 0.37 19.40
CA LYS A 12 -6.97 1.14 20.37
C LYS A 12 -6.51 2.49 19.82
N GLY A 13 -6.55 2.68 18.51
CA GLY A 13 -6.07 3.88 17.86
C GLY A 13 -4.54 3.99 17.84
N THR A 14 -3.83 2.86 17.93
CA THR A 14 -2.36 2.83 17.92
C THR A 14 -1.80 3.12 16.53
N PHE A 15 -2.49 2.65 15.49
CA PHE A 15 -2.08 2.81 14.08
C PHE A 15 -2.87 3.89 13.35
N PHE A 16 -4.16 4.03 13.67
CA PHE A 16 -5.08 4.99 13.06
C PHE A 16 -5.83 5.73 14.16
N ALA A 17 -6.60 6.77 13.82
CA ALA A 17 -7.61 7.26 14.76
C ALA A 17 -8.58 6.12 15.14
N PRO A 18 -9.16 6.09 16.36
CA PRO A 18 -10.17 5.09 16.69
C PRO A 18 -11.33 5.09 15.68
N TYR A 19 -11.63 3.92 15.11
CA TYR A 19 -12.72 3.76 14.14
C TYR A 19 -14.08 3.62 14.86
N THR A 20 -15.17 4.03 14.21
CA THR A 20 -16.55 3.92 14.70
C THR A 20 -17.24 2.64 14.23
N ALA A 21 -16.92 2.17 13.03
CA ALA A 21 -17.41 0.89 12.51
C ALA A 21 -16.31 0.17 11.74
N ALA A 22 -16.39 -1.16 11.69
CA ALA A 22 -15.51 -2.00 10.88
C ALA A 22 -16.32 -3.13 10.23
N LEU A 23 -16.00 -3.44 8.98
CA LEU A 23 -16.48 -4.59 8.24
C LEU A 23 -15.27 -5.37 7.76
N HIS A 24 -15.25 -6.68 7.96
CA HIS A 24 -14.20 -7.50 7.39
C HIS A 24 -14.76 -8.79 6.79
N ARG A 25 -14.08 -9.29 5.77
CA ARG A 25 -14.36 -10.58 5.14
C ARG A 25 -13.06 -11.34 4.95
N ILE A 26 -13.07 -12.62 5.28
CA ILE A 26 -11.96 -13.53 4.98
C ILE A 26 -12.28 -14.26 3.67
N GLU A 27 -11.35 -14.21 2.74
CA GLU A 27 -11.36 -14.92 1.49
C GLU A 27 -10.12 -15.81 1.39
N PHE A 28 -10.22 -16.93 0.68
CA PHE A 28 -9.08 -17.79 0.43
C PHE A 28 -8.54 -17.51 -0.96
N GLN A 29 -7.33 -16.96 -1.04
CA GLN A 29 -6.67 -16.74 -2.31
C GLN A 29 -6.25 -18.07 -2.94
N LYS A 30 -5.87 -18.02 -4.23
CA LYS A 30 -5.24 -19.17 -4.91
C LYS A 30 -4.12 -19.70 -4.02
N ARG A 31 -4.07 -21.03 -3.81
CA ARG A 31 -3.18 -21.75 -2.87
C ARG A 31 -3.66 -21.80 -1.41
N GLY A 32 -4.92 -21.44 -1.13
CA GLY A 32 -5.57 -21.69 0.17
C GLY A 32 -5.07 -20.81 1.31
N LEU A 33 -4.36 -19.71 0.99
CA LEU A 33 -3.92 -18.76 1.99
C LEU A 33 -5.08 -17.81 2.36
N PRO A 34 -5.34 -17.59 3.67
CA PRO A 34 -6.36 -16.65 4.10
C PRO A 34 -5.94 -15.22 3.79
N HIS A 35 -6.86 -14.46 3.21
CA HIS A 35 -6.75 -13.04 2.87
C HIS A 35 -7.93 -12.30 3.50
N ALA A 36 -7.70 -11.14 4.10
CA ALA A 36 -8.75 -10.33 4.71
C ALA A 36 -8.93 -9.03 3.94
N HIS A 37 -10.18 -8.76 3.56
CA HIS A 37 -10.63 -7.42 3.20
C HIS A 37 -11.17 -6.76 4.47
N ILE A 38 -10.61 -5.63 4.87
CA ILE A 38 -11.01 -4.90 6.10
C ILE A 38 -11.34 -3.46 5.69
N LEU A 39 -12.54 -3.02 6.02
CA LEU A 39 -13.03 -1.66 5.83
C LEU A 39 -13.28 -1.03 7.20
N LEU A 40 -12.61 0.09 7.47
CA LEU A 40 -12.72 0.85 8.72
C LEU A 40 -13.38 2.20 8.42
N TRP A 41 -14.36 2.59 9.24
CA TRP A 41 -14.97 3.91 9.19
C TRP A 41 -14.50 4.73 10.39
N PHE A 42 -14.00 5.93 10.13
CA PHE A 42 -13.60 6.89 11.17
C PHE A 42 -14.72 7.91 11.36
N GLY A 43 -15.03 8.26 12.62
CA GLY A 43 -16.16 9.15 12.95
C GLY A 43 -15.93 10.61 12.54
N ASP A 44 -17.04 11.29 12.21
CA ASP A 44 -17.16 12.74 11.97
C ASP A 44 -16.61 13.30 10.63
N HIS A 45 -16.77 12.58 9.52
CA HIS A 45 -16.23 12.99 8.22
C HIS A 45 -17.27 13.01 7.10
N SER A 46 -18.11 14.05 7.08
CA SER A 46 -18.73 14.52 5.83
C SER A 46 -17.71 15.22 4.90
N ARG A 47 -16.41 15.17 5.22
CA ARG A 47 -15.33 15.86 4.52
C ARG A 47 -14.40 14.85 3.85
N THR A 48 -14.11 15.07 2.57
CA THR A 48 -13.06 14.39 1.83
C THR A 48 -11.70 14.71 2.48
N PRO A 49 -10.90 13.71 2.90
CA PRO A 49 -9.59 13.96 3.49
C PRO A 49 -8.68 14.66 2.48
N SER A 50 -7.85 15.59 2.94
CA SER A 50 -6.83 16.22 2.09
C SER A 50 -5.74 15.21 1.72
N PRO A 51 -4.97 15.44 0.64
CA PRO A 51 -3.81 14.61 0.30
C PRO A 51 -2.85 14.40 1.48
N GLU A 52 -2.60 15.44 2.28
CA GLU A 52 -1.72 15.38 3.45
C GLU A 52 -2.29 14.51 4.59
N GLU A 53 -3.61 14.45 4.71
CA GLU A 53 -4.30 13.56 5.65
C GLU A 53 -4.23 12.11 5.15
N ILE A 54 -4.35 11.90 3.84
CA ILE A 54 -4.21 10.58 3.21
C ILE A 54 -2.78 10.06 3.38
N ASP A 55 -1.77 10.87 3.09
CA ASP A 55 -0.36 10.45 3.18
C ASP A 55 0.06 10.08 4.60
N LYS A 56 -0.59 10.63 5.64
CA LYS A 56 -0.38 10.24 7.04
C LYS A 56 -0.95 8.87 7.39
N ILE A 57 -1.95 8.40 6.64
CA ILE A 57 -2.66 7.14 6.89
C ILE A 57 -2.18 6.04 5.93
N ILE A 58 -1.89 6.41 4.68
CA ILE A 58 -1.49 5.53 3.59
C ILE A 58 -0.11 5.98 3.12
N SER A 59 0.92 5.30 3.62
CA SER A 59 2.29 5.45 3.14
C SER A 59 2.90 4.09 2.79
N ALA A 60 3.89 4.10 1.90
CA ALA A 60 4.75 2.96 1.66
C ALA A 60 6.19 3.42 1.89
N GLU A 61 6.74 3.04 3.04
CA GLU A 61 8.08 3.45 3.45
C GLU A 61 9.08 2.32 3.23
N LEU A 62 10.30 2.67 2.83
CA LEU A 62 11.41 1.73 2.89
C LEU A 62 11.90 1.63 4.34
N PRO A 63 12.09 0.41 4.88
CA PRO A 63 12.66 0.24 6.21
C PRO A 63 14.02 0.95 6.35
N ASP A 64 14.42 1.30 7.56
CA ASP A 64 15.75 1.89 7.78
C ASP A 64 16.82 0.80 7.67
N LYS A 65 17.74 0.94 6.72
CA LYS A 65 18.79 -0.05 6.45
C LYS A 65 19.70 -0.35 7.64
N GLN A 66 19.88 0.61 8.56
CA GLN A 66 20.74 0.42 9.74
C GLN A 66 19.97 -0.16 10.92
N LYS A 67 18.70 0.25 11.11
CA LYS A 67 17.87 -0.22 12.24
C LYS A 67 17.23 -1.59 11.98
N ASP A 68 16.86 -1.85 10.73
CA ASP A 68 16.22 -3.10 10.30
C ASP A 68 16.73 -3.52 8.90
N PRO A 69 17.98 -4.02 8.83
CA PRO A 69 18.59 -4.43 7.57
C PRO A 69 17.85 -5.59 6.89
N GLU A 70 17.25 -6.51 7.67
CA GLU A 70 16.54 -7.66 7.13
C GLU A 70 15.25 -7.22 6.42
N ALA A 71 14.42 -6.38 7.07
CA ALA A 71 13.24 -5.84 6.41
C ALA A 71 13.60 -5.00 5.19
N TYR A 72 14.67 -4.19 5.28
CA TYR A 72 15.16 -3.42 4.14
C TYR A 72 15.50 -4.32 2.95
N GLU A 73 16.27 -5.39 3.16
CA GLU A 73 16.66 -6.31 2.09
C GLU A 73 15.47 -7.02 1.47
N LEU A 74 14.51 -7.45 2.29
CA LEU A 74 13.28 -8.10 1.80
C LEU A 74 12.44 -7.14 0.95
N VAL A 75 12.20 -5.91 1.43
CA VAL A 75 11.46 -4.89 0.69
C VAL A 75 12.20 -4.51 -0.59
N ALA A 76 13.52 -4.28 -0.52
CA ALA A 76 14.33 -3.92 -1.68
C ALA A 76 14.34 -5.00 -2.76
N LYS A 77 14.34 -6.27 -2.36
CA LYS A 77 14.37 -7.41 -3.28
C LYS A 77 13.00 -7.73 -3.89
N HIS A 78 11.92 -7.54 -3.13
CA HIS A 78 10.61 -8.07 -3.50
C HIS A 78 9.54 -7.02 -3.80
N MET A 79 9.69 -5.78 -3.32
CA MET A 79 8.68 -4.73 -3.44
C MET A 79 9.13 -3.52 -4.28
N ILE A 80 10.42 -3.40 -4.58
CA ILE A 80 10.92 -2.38 -5.51
C ILE A 80 10.83 -2.88 -6.95
N HIS A 81 10.31 -2.03 -7.83
CA HIS A 81 10.35 -2.32 -9.26
C HIS A 81 11.80 -2.39 -9.75
N GLY A 82 12.23 -3.56 -10.20
CA GLY A 82 13.58 -3.75 -10.71
C GLY A 82 13.82 -2.98 -12.01
N PRO A 83 15.09 -2.91 -12.48
CA PRO A 83 15.43 -2.29 -13.75
C PRO A 83 14.59 -2.84 -14.92
N CYS A 84 14.10 -1.94 -15.75
CA CYS A 84 13.33 -2.24 -16.96
C CYS A 84 13.64 -1.19 -18.03
N GLY A 85 12.92 -1.20 -19.14
CA GLY A 85 13.19 -0.27 -20.24
C GLY A 85 14.47 -0.65 -20.98
N LEU A 86 15.28 0.36 -21.30
CA LEU A 86 16.54 0.18 -22.01
C LEU A 86 17.57 -0.62 -21.20
N ASP A 87 17.57 -0.48 -19.87
CA ASP A 87 18.49 -1.19 -18.98
C ASP A 87 18.22 -2.69 -18.96
N ARG A 88 16.94 -3.08 -19.11
CA ARG A 88 16.53 -4.48 -19.13
C ARG A 88 15.33 -4.72 -20.04
N PRO A 89 15.55 -4.80 -21.37
CA PRO A 89 14.46 -4.91 -22.36
C PRO A 89 13.66 -6.23 -22.28
N ARG A 90 14.23 -7.25 -21.63
CA ARG A 90 13.60 -8.57 -21.45
C ARG A 90 12.88 -8.72 -20.10
N SER A 91 12.74 -7.65 -19.32
CA SER A 91 11.98 -7.70 -18.06
C SER A 91 10.52 -8.10 -18.34
N PRO A 92 9.87 -8.91 -17.47
CA PRO A 92 8.50 -9.39 -17.70
C PRO A 92 7.44 -8.29 -17.83
N CYS A 93 7.73 -7.08 -17.36
CA CYS A 93 6.87 -5.91 -17.47
C CYS A 93 6.97 -5.19 -18.82
N MET A 94 7.88 -5.60 -19.71
CA MET A 94 8.13 -4.94 -20.99
C MET A 94 7.14 -5.44 -22.05
N GLU A 95 6.41 -4.53 -22.67
CA GLU A 95 5.50 -4.77 -23.79
C GLU A 95 5.75 -3.71 -24.86
N ASN A 96 5.97 -4.11 -26.13
CA ASN A 96 6.25 -3.18 -27.23
C ASN A 96 7.36 -2.16 -26.93
N HIS A 97 8.43 -2.60 -26.26
CA HIS A 97 9.57 -1.77 -25.82
C HIS A 97 9.24 -0.71 -24.75
N VAL A 98 8.04 -0.74 -24.16
CA VAL A 98 7.61 0.15 -23.07
C VAL A 98 7.29 -0.68 -21.82
N CYS A 99 7.57 -0.15 -20.64
CA CYS A 99 7.12 -0.80 -19.41
C CYS A 99 5.60 -0.67 -19.28
N ALA A 100 4.86 -1.78 -19.31
CA ALA A 100 3.40 -1.81 -19.15
C ALA A 100 2.92 -1.24 -17.80
N LYS A 101 3.82 -1.15 -16.83
CA LYS A 101 3.60 -0.53 -15.50
C LYS A 101 4.03 0.94 -15.42
N LYS A 102 4.45 1.54 -16.55
CA LYS A 102 4.83 2.95 -16.69
C LYS A 102 6.03 3.38 -15.82
N PHE A 103 7.00 2.48 -15.63
CA PHE A 103 8.26 2.82 -14.95
C PHE A 103 9.35 3.34 -15.92
N PRO A 104 10.26 4.21 -15.44
CA PRO A 104 10.24 4.85 -14.12
C PRO A 104 9.12 5.90 -14.03
N ALA A 105 8.35 5.88 -12.95
CA ALA A 105 7.31 6.88 -12.70
C ALA A 105 7.95 8.17 -12.18
N HIS A 106 7.42 9.32 -12.56
CA HIS A 106 7.83 10.59 -11.97
C HIS A 106 7.45 10.64 -10.49
N PHE A 107 8.38 11.10 -9.66
CA PHE A 107 8.10 11.32 -8.24
C PHE A 107 7.08 12.45 -8.09
N LEU A 108 6.06 12.20 -7.28
CA LEU A 108 5.07 13.19 -6.85
C LEU A 108 5.27 13.41 -5.36
N SER A 109 5.31 14.68 -4.93
CA SER A 109 5.58 15.02 -3.53
C SER A 109 4.38 14.80 -2.60
N LEU A 110 3.18 14.63 -3.15
CA LEU A 110 1.93 14.43 -2.42
C LEU A 110 1.02 13.47 -3.19
N HIS A 111 0.10 12.83 -2.47
CA HIS A 111 -0.96 12.05 -3.10
C HIS A 111 -1.75 12.88 -4.12
N GLN A 112 -1.97 12.33 -5.31
CA GLN A 112 -2.90 12.90 -6.28
C GLN A 112 -4.26 12.23 -6.14
N LEU A 113 -5.26 13.01 -5.73
CA LEU A 113 -6.65 12.58 -5.82
C LEU A 113 -7.05 12.51 -7.29
N ILE A 114 -7.48 11.33 -7.74
CA ILE A 114 -8.06 11.17 -9.07
C ILE A 114 -9.44 11.80 -9.03
N SER A 115 -9.60 12.98 -9.64
CA SER A 115 -10.92 13.58 -9.84
C SER A 115 -11.76 12.67 -10.76
N PRO A 116 -13.02 12.36 -10.43
CA PRO A 116 -13.87 11.60 -11.33
C PRO A 116 -14.22 12.45 -12.55
N GLY A 117 -13.50 12.27 -13.68
CA GLY A 117 -13.87 12.91 -14.95
C GLY A 117 -12.78 13.34 -15.92
N THR A 118 -11.64 12.65 -16.00
CA THR A 118 -10.73 12.72 -17.17
C THR A 118 -10.30 11.33 -17.59
#